data_AF-A0A1N6WNF0-F1
#
_entry.id   AF-A0A1N6WNF0-F1
#
_cell.length_a   1.000
_cell.length_b   1.000
_cell.length_c   1.000
_cell.angle_alpha   90.00
_cell.angle_beta   90.00
_cell.angle_gamma   90.00
#
_symmetry.space_group_name_H-M   'P 1'
#
loop_
_entity.id
_entity.type
_entity.pdbx_description
1 polymer ?
#
loop_
_entity_poly.entity_id
_entity_poly.type
_entity_poly.pdbx_seq_one_letter_code
_entity_poly.pdbx_strand_id
1 'polypeptide(L)'
;MKKGFLVAAIMVTAGTTAFAQLQTSDSVEIRLYGRVAPRVVITASVPDFEVDMLADADDVEVATITEWSNVRAGYQVTLASVQEGRLVNRDDSSEVLPYTVTYDGVTWDLSEGAALVTDRANEKSVGPGTDRRLGVNFVYDPDLGDGEYDDDLIFTITAN
;
A
#
# COMPACT_ATOMS: atom_id res chain seq x y z
N MET A 1 2.00 -35.47 -104.64
CA MET A 1 2.77 -34.29 -104.23
C MET A 1 2.88 -34.28 -102.71
N LYS A 2 4.11 -34.14 -102.21
CA LYS A 2 4.58 -33.74 -100.87
C LYS A 2 4.14 -34.58 -99.64
N LYS A 3 5.11 -35.39 -99.21
CA LYS A 3 5.23 -36.09 -97.92
C LYS A 3 5.54 -35.09 -96.80
N GLY A 4 4.88 -35.19 -95.65
CA GLY A 4 5.17 -34.41 -94.45
C GLY A 4 5.56 -35.33 -93.29
N PHE A 5 6.84 -35.30 -92.92
CA PHE A 5 7.46 -36.04 -91.82
C PHE A 5 7.06 -35.39 -90.48
N LEU A 6 6.48 -36.13 -89.55
CA LEU A 6 6.24 -35.67 -88.18
C LEU A 6 7.38 -36.20 -87.27
N VAL A 7 8.22 -35.30 -86.77
CA VAL A 7 9.31 -35.61 -85.84
C VAL A 7 8.73 -35.67 -84.43
N ALA A 8 8.78 -36.84 -83.79
CA ALA A 8 8.41 -37.02 -82.40
C ALA A 8 9.57 -36.56 -81.49
N ALA A 9 9.38 -35.46 -80.76
CA ALA A 9 10.31 -35.00 -79.73
C ALA A 9 10.03 -35.75 -78.42
N ILE A 10 10.94 -36.63 -78.02
CA ILE A 10 10.91 -37.29 -76.71
C ILE A 10 11.56 -36.33 -75.70
N MET A 11 10.74 -35.62 -74.93
CA MET A 11 11.18 -34.85 -73.76
C MET A 11 11.43 -35.82 -72.60
N VAL A 12 12.69 -36.00 -72.22
CA VAL A 12 13.08 -36.73 -71.00
C VAL A 12 13.02 -35.74 -69.84
N THR A 13 11.92 -35.78 -69.08
CA THR A 13 11.77 -35.04 -67.82
C THR A 13 12.59 -35.73 -66.73
N ALA A 14 13.74 -35.17 -66.39
CA ALA A 14 14.52 -35.59 -65.22
C ALA A 14 13.73 -35.20 -63.96
N GLY A 15 13.07 -36.17 -63.33
CA GLY A 15 12.39 -35.98 -62.07
C GLY A 15 13.39 -35.68 -60.96
N THR A 16 13.42 -34.44 -60.47
CA THR A 16 14.09 -34.10 -59.23
C THR A 16 13.27 -34.68 -58.08
N THR A 17 13.76 -35.76 -57.46
CA THR A 17 13.20 -36.28 -56.22
C THR A 17 13.51 -35.29 -55.11
N ALA A 18 12.57 -34.38 -54.82
CA ALA A 18 12.60 -33.57 -53.62
C ALA A 18 12.48 -34.51 -52.41
N PHE A 19 13.61 -34.84 -51.78
CA PHE A 19 13.60 -35.51 -50.49
C PHE A 19 13.12 -34.52 -49.44
N ALA A 20 11.82 -34.60 -49.10
CA ALA A 20 11.30 -33.93 -47.91
C ALA A 20 12.04 -34.51 -46.69
N GLN A 21 12.90 -33.71 -46.05
CA GLN A 21 13.54 -34.11 -44.80
C GLN A 21 12.44 -34.27 -43.73
N LEU A 22 12.33 -35.48 -43.16
CA LEU A 22 11.50 -35.70 -41.98
C LEU A 22 12.08 -34.85 -40.83
N GLN A 23 11.40 -33.75 -40.50
CA GLN A 23 11.61 -33.09 -39.22
C GLN A 23 10.84 -33.85 -38.15
N THR A 24 11.56 -34.47 -37.22
CA THR A 24 11.00 -35.02 -35.98
C THR A 24 11.27 -34.00 -34.89
N SER A 25 10.25 -33.65 -34.12
CA SER A 25 10.39 -32.81 -32.93
C SER A 25 9.78 -33.52 -31.73
N ASP A 26 10.45 -33.42 -30.60
CA ASP A 26 10.02 -33.92 -29.30
C ASP A 26 10.00 -32.72 -28.34
N SER A 27 9.00 -32.63 -27.46
CA SER A 27 8.85 -31.51 -26.54
C SER A 27 8.26 -31.94 -25.21
N VAL A 28 8.70 -31.27 -24.15
CA VAL A 28 8.15 -31.42 -22.79
C VAL A 28 7.67 -30.06 -22.31
N GLU A 29 6.47 -30.01 -21.73
CA GLU A 29 5.92 -28.81 -21.12
C GLU A 29 6.05 -28.90 -19.61
N ILE A 30 6.68 -27.88 -19.00
CA ILE A 30 6.77 -27.73 -17.55
C ILE A 30 5.90 -26.55 -17.15
N ARG A 31 4.89 -26.81 -16.31
CA ARG A 31 4.06 -25.77 -15.72
C ARG A 31 4.53 -25.44 -14.30
N LEU A 32 4.93 -24.20 -14.09
CA LEU A 32 5.21 -23.66 -12.76
C LEU A 32 4.00 -22.86 -12.27
N TYR A 33 3.61 -23.05 -11.01
CA TYR A 33 2.60 -22.23 -10.35
C TYR A 33 3.01 -21.97 -8.89
N GLY A 34 2.55 -20.84 -8.36
CA GLY A 34 2.78 -20.44 -6.97
C GLY A 34 1.60 -19.64 -6.45
N ARG A 35 1.46 -19.57 -5.12
CA ARG A 35 0.41 -18.80 -4.44
C ARG A 35 1.06 -17.80 -3.49
N VAL A 36 0.59 -16.56 -3.53
CA VAL A 36 0.97 -15.51 -2.57
C VAL A 36 -0.21 -15.32 -1.62
N ALA A 37 0.03 -15.41 -0.31
CA ALA A 37 -0.99 -15.14 0.70
C ALA A 37 -1.22 -13.62 0.84
N PRO A 38 -2.46 -13.18 1.14
CA PRO A 38 -2.74 -11.78 1.44
C PRO A 38 -1.97 -11.37 2.71
N ARG A 39 -1.43 -10.16 2.71
CA ARG A 39 -0.68 -9.60 3.82
C ARG A 39 -0.84 -8.08 3.83
N VAL A 40 -1.14 -7.56 5.02
CA VAL A 40 -1.08 -6.14 5.37
C VAL A 40 -0.07 -5.97 6.50
N VAL A 41 0.61 -4.82 6.53
CA VAL A 41 1.61 -4.46 7.54
C VAL A 41 1.44 -2.96 7.83
N ILE A 42 1.49 -2.61 9.10
CA ILE A 42 1.57 -1.24 9.57
C ILE A 42 2.72 -1.16 10.58
N THR A 43 3.54 -0.12 10.46
CA THR A 43 4.65 0.14 11.39
C THR A 43 4.72 1.63 11.68
N ALA A 44 5.15 1.98 12.90
CA ALA A 44 5.37 3.36 13.31
C ALA A 44 6.87 3.60 13.56
N SER A 45 7.37 4.73 13.09
CA SER A 45 8.65 5.31 13.49
C SER A 45 8.36 6.56 14.31
N VAL A 46 8.67 6.50 15.61
CA VAL A 46 8.42 7.58 16.56
C VAL A 46 9.76 8.28 16.84
N PRO A 47 9.95 9.55 16.43
CA PRO A 47 11.12 10.32 16.84
C PRO A 47 11.07 10.60 18.34
N ASP A 48 12.20 10.97 18.93
CA ASP A 48 12.21 11.59 20.25
C ASP A 48 11.58 12.98 20.11
N PHE A 49 10.47 13.22 20.79
CA PHE A 49 9.74 14.49 20.73
C PHE A 49 9.31 14.91 22.13
N GLU A 50 9.31 16.21 22.37
CA GLU A 50 8.77 16.84 23.57
C GLU A 50 7.83 17.95 23.11
N VAL A 51 6.61 17.92 23.63
CA VAL A 51 5.58 18.92 23.33
C VAL A 51 5.56 19.90 24.49
N ASP A 52 5.86 21.16 24.21
CA ASP A 52 5.67 22.23 25.20
C ASP A 52 4.18 22.51 25.35
N MET A 53 3.61 22.11 26.49
CA MET A 53 2.19 22.31 26.79
C MET A 53 1.86 23.74 27.22
N LEU A 54 2.84 24.65 27.32
CA LEU A 54 2.64 26.06 27.66
C LEU A 54 2.50 26.97 26.41
N ALA A 55 2.40 26.37 25.22
CA ALA A 55 2.21 27.05 23.95
C ALA A 55 1.27 26.26 23.04
N ASP A 56 0.66 26.94 22.06
CA ASP A 56 -0.11 26.25 21.01
C ASP A 56 0.81 25.31 20.23
N ALA A 57 0.33 24.11 19.96
CA ALA A 57 0.96 23.19 19.01
C ALA A 57 0.24 23.26 17.68
N ASP A 58 1.00 23.56 16.62
CA ASP A 58 0.54 23.55 15.24
C ASP A 58 1.33 22.50 14.46
N ASP A 59 0.64 21.40 14.13
CA ASP A 59 1.11 20.29 13.32
C ASP A 59 2.47 19.74 13.77
N VAL A 60 2.64 19.53 15.09
CA VAL A 60 3.87 18.96 15.66
C VAL A 60 3.97 17.49 15.28
N GLU A 61 5.04 17.10 14.58
CA GLU A 61 5.23 15.73 14.13
C GLU A 61 5.57 14.79 15.30
N VAL A 62 4.77 13.74 15.47
CA VAL A 62 4.93 12.76 16.55
C VAL A 62 5.25 11.36 16.04
N ALA A 63 4.96 11.06 14.76
CA ALA A 63 5.34 9.79 14.15
C ALA A 63 5.34 9.84 12.62
N THR A 64 6.04 8.89 12.01
CA THR A 64 5.81 8.46 10.62
C THR A 64 5.24 7.04 10.62
N ILE A 65 4.09 6.84 9.99
CA ILE A 65 3.41 5.55 9.87
C ILE A 65 3.62 4.99 8.46
N THR A 66 4.15 3.78 8.35
CA THR A 66 4.32 3.07 7.07
C THR A 66 3.21 2.05 6.88
N GLU A 67 2.46 2.18 5.79
CA GLU A 67 1.35 1.32 5.40
C GLU A 67 1.75 0.42 4.22
N TRP A 68 1.56 -0.89 4.33
CA TRP A 68 1.83 -1.81 3.23
C TRP A 68 0.77 -2.90 3.09
N SER A 69 0.27 -3.11 1.87
CA SER A 69 -0.65 -4.18 1.51
C SER A 69 -0.29 -4.81 0.16
N ASN A 70 -0.33 -6.14 0.07
CA ASN A 70 -0.29 -6.84 -1.23
C ASN A 70 -1.68 -7.21 -1.78
N VAL A 71 -2.76 -6.82 -1.09
CA VAL A 71 -4.13 -7.20 -1.41
C VAL A 71 -4.68 -6.27 -2.50
N ARG A 72 -5.13 -6.85 -3.62
CA ARG A 72 -5.63 -6.08 -4.77
C ARG A 72 -6.95 -5.37 -4.51
N ALA A 73 -7.78 -5.90 -3.61
CA ALA A 73 -9.04 -5.29 -3.23
C ALA A 73 -8.85 -4.00 -2.43
N GLY A 74 -7.66 -3.78 -1.86
CA GLY A 74 -7.37 -2.61 -1.06
C GLY A 74 -7.02 -2.89 0.38
N TYR A 75 -6.95 -1.82 1.15
CA TYR A 75 -6.88 -1.83 2.60
C TYR A 75 -7.47 -0.54 3.18
N GLN A 76 -7.76 -0.59 4.48
CA GLN A 76 -8.22 0.53 5.29
C GLN A 76 -7.33 0.67 6.52
N VAL A 77 -7.14 1.90 6.98
CA VAL A 77 -6.47 2.21 8.25
C VAL A 77 -7.39 3.04 9.13
N THR A 78 -7.60 2.55 10.35
CA THR A 78 -8.30 3.26 11.42
C THR A 78 -7.29 3.76 12.44
N LEU A 79 -7.44 5.01 12.86
CA LEU A 79 -6.72 5.61 13.97
C LEU A 79 -7.70 5.79 15.14
N ALA A 80 -7.36 5.24 16.30
CA ALA A 80 -8.13 5.39 17.52
C ALA A 80 -7.29 6.08 18.60
N SER A 81 -7.94 6.86 19.45
CA SER A 81 -7.39 7.43 20.67
C SER A 81 -8.02 6.73 21.87
N VAL A 82 -7.20 6.31 22.83
CA VAL A 82 -7.70 5.71 24.09
C VAL A 82 -8.47 6.73 24.91
N GLN A 83 -8.07 8.01 24.85
CA GLN A 83 -8.67 9.10 25.61
C GLN A 83 -9.62 9.98 24.77
N GLU A 84 -10.10 9.49 23.62
CA GLU A 84 -11.04 10.19 22.75
C GLU A 84 -10.58 11.60 22.34
N GLY A 85 -9.34 11.71 21.86
CA GLY A 85 -8.76 12.96 21.36
C GLY A 85 -8.43 13.96 22.47
N ARG A 86 -8.08 13.48 23.66
CA ARG A 86 -7.68 14.32 24.80
C ARG A 86 -6.37 13.81 25.39
N LEU A 87 -5.44 14.72 25.65
CA LEU A 87 -4.32 14.45 26.55
C LEU A 87 -4.86 14.54 27.98
N VAL A 88 -4.58 13.55 28.82
CA VAL A 88 -5.12 13.47 30.20
C VAL A 88 -3.98 13.53 31.19
N ASN A 89 -4.10 14.37 32.23
CA ASN A 89 -3.07 14.44 33.28
C ASN A 89 -3.01 13.09 34.02
N ARG A 90 -1.81 12.52 34.14
CA ARG A 90 -1.54 11.25 34.84
C ARG A 90 -1.91 11.30 36.32
N ASP A 91 -1.81 12.47 36.94
CA ASP A 91 -2.05 12.65 38.36
C ASP A 91 -3.49 13.13 38.66
N ASP A 92 -4.18 13.73 37.68
CA ASP A 92 -5.59 14.15 37.78
C ASP A 92 -6.37 13.96 36.47
N SER A 93 -7.14 12.87 36.37
CA SER A 93 -7.92 12.56 35.15
C SER A 93 -9.03 13.57 34.82
N SER A 94 -9.31 14.55 35.68
CA SER A 94 -10.24 15.64 35.38
C SER A 94 -9.59 16.79 34.60
N GLU A 95 -8.26 16.88 34.63
CA GLU A 95 -7.49 17.80 33.82
C GLU A 95 -7.21 17.18 32.45
N VAL A 96 -7.78 17.80 31.42
CA VAL A 96 -7.73 17.28 30.05
C VAL A 96 -7.46 18.40 29.07
N LEU A 97 -6.67 18.11 28.04
CA LEU A 97 -6.41 19.00 26.92
C LEU A 97 -6.87 18.35 25.61
N PRO A 98 -7.97 18.83 24.98
CA PRO A 98 -8.39 18.35 23.68
C PRO A 98 -7.35 18.63 22.59
N TYR A 99 -7.18 17.70 21.66
CA TYR A 99 -6.28 17.86 20.52
C TYR A 99 -6.91 17.28 19.25
N THR A 100 -6.33 17.64 18.10
CA THR A 100 -6.63 17.02 16.80
C THR A 100 -5.36 16.44 16.21
N VAL A 101 -5.50 15.44 15.34
CA VAL A 101 -4.36 14.82 14.65
C VAL A 101 -4.35 15.22 13.18
N THR A 102 -3.18 15.43 12.62
CA THR A 102 -2.98 15.52 11.17
C THR A 102 -2.41 14.19 10.69
N TYR A 103 -3.06 13.53 9.75
CA TYR A 103 -2.56 12.31 9.11
C TYR A 103 -2.51 12.50 7.60
N ASP A 104 -1.32 12.40 7.00
CA ASP A 104 -1.11 12.65 5.56
C ASP A 104 -1.57 14.05 5.10
N GLY A 105 -1.48 15.05 5.99
CA GLY A 105 -1.93 16.42 5.74
C GLY A 105 -3.44 16.64 5.89
N VAL A 106 -4.20 15.65 6.35
CA VAL A 106 -5.64 15.77 6.65
C VAL A 106 -5.83 15.80 8.17
N THR A 107 -6.57 16.78 8.67
CA THR A 107 -6.92 16.87 10.10
C THR A 107 -8.10 15.95 10.42
N TRP A 108 -7.98 15.23 11.53
CA TRP A 108 -8.99 14.35 12.09
C TRP A 108 -9.29 14.73 13.53
N ASP A 109 -10.57 14.76 13.86
CA ASP A 109 -11.07 14.84 15.22
C ASP A 109 -11.31 13.40 15.74
N LEU A 110 -10.72 13.09 16.88
CA LEU A 110 -10.84 11.79 17.55
C LEU A 110 -11.75 11.87 18.80
N SER A 111 -12.55 12.92 18.94
CA SER A 111 -13.51 13.11 20.05
C SER A 111 -14.55 11.97 20.17
N GLU A 112 -14.78 11.20 19.10
CA GLU A 112 -15.61 9.99 19.09
C GLU A 112 -14.80 8.69 19.29
N GLY A 113 -13.50 8.79 19.60
CA GLY A 113 -12.60 7.68 19.91
C GLY A 113 -11.85 7.11 18.70
N ALA A 114 -12.39 7.16 17.48
CA ALA A 114 -11.71 6.64 16.30
C ALA A 114 -12.15 7.27 14.96
N ALA A 115 -11.25 7.26 13.97
CA ALA A 115 -11.51 7.72 12.61
C ALA A 115 -10.91 6.77 11.55
N LEU A 116 -11.59 6.65 10.40
CA LEU A 116 -11.05 5.98 9.20
C LEU A 116 -10.14 6.95 8.46
N VAL A 117 -8.83 6.84 8.68
CA VAL A 117 -7.83 7.81 8.20
C VAL A 117 -7.25 7.46 6.83
N THR A 118 -7.44 6.24 6.36
CA THR A 118 -7.09 5.83 5.00
C THR A 118 -8.08 4.80 4.47
N ASP A 119 -8.57 5.04 3.26
CA ASP A 119 -9.40 4.09 2.51
C ASP A 119 -8.84 3.94 1.09
N ARG A 120 -8.19 2.79 0.84
CA ARG A 120 -7.52 2.49 -0.43
C ARG A 120 -8.25 1.36 -1.12
N ALA A 121 -9.35 1.66 -1.78
CA ALA A 121 -10.10 0.67 -2.55
C ALA A 121 -9.38 0.32 -3.86
N ASN A 122 -9.37 -0.98 -4.21
CA ASN A 122 -8.84 -1.51 -5.47
C ASN A 122 -7.35 -1.21 -5.74
N GLU A 123 -6.58 -0.94 -4.67
CA GLU A 123 -5.17 -0.54 -4.78
C GLU A 123 -4.31 -1.35 -3.79
N LYS A 124 -3.20 -1.92 -4.28
CA LYS A 124 -2.14 -2.46 -3.42
C LYS A 124 -1.07 -1.39 -3.20
N SER A 125 -0.30 -1.49 -2.12
CA SER A 125 0.89 -0.65 -1.94
C SER A 125 1.98 -1.03 -2.95
N VAL A 126 2.84 -0.06 -3.27
CA VAL A 126 4.02 -0.24 -4.13
C VAL A 126 5.28 -0.31 -3.25
N GLY A 127 6.24 -1.16 -3.62
CA GLY A 127 7.54 -1.20 -2.94
C GLY A 127 7.44 -1.59 -1.45
N PRO A 128 8.17 -0.89 -0.55
CA PRO A 128 8.21 -1.22 0.88
C PRO A 128 6.98 -0.75 1.66
N GLY A 129 6.13 0.10 1.08
CA GLY A 129 4.98 0.71 1.76
C GLY A 129 4.82 2.16 1.35
N THR A 130 3.87 2.84 1.98
CA THR A 130 3.66 4.29 1.86
C THR A 130 3.80 4.90 3.24
N ASP A 131 4.71 5.87 3.37
CA ASP A 131 4.93 6.60 4.60
C ASP A 131 3.92 7.75 4.72
N ARG A 132 3.38 7.92 5.92
CA ARG A 132 2.38 8.92 6.29
C ARG A 132 2.86 9.65 7.53
N ARG A 133 2.92 10.98 7.47
CA ARG A 133 3.24 11.80 8.63
C ARG A 133 2.04 11.90 9.57
N LEU A 134 2.28 11.74 10.87
CA LEU A 134 1.33 11.99 11.94
C LEU A 134 1.77 13.24 12.72
N GLY A 135 0.91 14.25 12.73
CA GLY A 135 1.06 15.46 13.51
C GLY A 135 -0.03 15.60 14.57
N VAL A 136 0.21 16.43 15.58
CA VAL A 136 -0.78 16.80 16.61
C VAL A 136 -0.94 18.31 16.67
N ASN A 137 -2.15 18.77 16.97
CA ASN A 137 -2.49 20.17 17.13
C ASN A 137 -3.34 20.37 18.38
N PHE A 138 -3.02 21.36 19.21
CA PHE A 138 -3.85 21.78 20.34
C PHE A 138 -3.62 23.27 20.64
N VAL A 139 -4.56 23.85 21.36
CA VAL A 139 -4.48 25.23 21.84
C VAL A 139 -4.09 25.20 23.31
N TYR A 140 -3.12 26.01 23.72
CA TYR A 140 -2.72 26.13 25.11
C TYR A 140 -3.91 26.52 26.00
N ASP A 141 -4.07 25.79 27.09
CA ASP A 141 -5.04 26.11 28.14
C ASP A 141 -4.30 26.55 29.42
N PRO A 142 -4.41 27.83 29.84
CA PRO A 142 -3.72 28.35 31.02
C PRO A 142 -4.24 27.83 32.35
N ASP A 143 -5.38 27.12 32.36
CA ASP A 143 -5.96 26.52 33.56
C ASP A 143 -5.47 25.08 33.80
N LEU A 144 -4.63 24.52 32.92
CA LEU A 144 -4.01 23.20 33.12
C LEU A 144 -3.09 23.19 34.35
N GLY A 145 -3.24 22.17 35.19
CA GLY A 145 -2.35 21.90 36.31
C GLY A 145 -0.99 21.37 35.84
N ASP A 146 -0.01 21.40 36.74
CA ASP A 146 1.27 20.77 36.50
C ASP A 146 1.13 19.24 36.47
N GLY A 147 1.85 18.60 35.55
CA GLY A 147 1.80 17.15 35.41
C GLY A 147 2.26 16.68 34.04
N GLU A 148 2.29 15.36 33.89
CA GLU A 148 2.48 14.70 32.61
C GLU A 148 1.10 14.39 32.01
N TYR A 149 0.87 14.80 30.77
CA TYR A 149 -0.36 14.49 30.06
C TYR A 149 -0.09 13.47 28.97
N ASP A 150 -0.94 12.45 28.85
CA ASP A 150 -0.77 11.42 27.84
C ASP A 150 -2.07 10.99 27.16
N ASP A 151 -1.89 10.35 26.00
CA ASP A 151 -2.89 9.58 25.28
C ASP A 151 -2.16 8.53 24.43
N ASP A 152 -2.80 7.38 24.23
CA ASP A 152 -2.30 6.30 23.40
C ASP A 152 -3.08 6.27 22.08
N LEU A 153 -2.34 6.41 20.98
CA LEU A 153 -2.87 6.31 19.62
C LEU A 153 -2.66 4.91 19.04
N ILE A 154 -3.75 4.30 18.58
CA ILE A 154 -3.78 2.93 18.06
C ILE A 154 -4.11 2.95 16.57
N PHE A 155 -3.18 2.50 15.75
CA PHE A 155 -3.40 2.27 14.32
C PHE A 155 -3.77 0.82 14.02
N THR A 156 -4.83 0.61 13.26
CA THR A 156 -5.25 -0.71 12.77
C THR A 156 -5.34 -0.71 11.25
N ILE A 157 -4.59 -1.60 10.60
CA ILE A 157 -4.68 -1.84 9.15
C ILE A 157 -5.47 -3.12 8.86
N THR A 158 -6.45 -3.03 7.96
CA THR A 158 -7.28 -4.17 7.54
C THR A 158 -7.31 -4.28 6.03
N ALA A 159 -7.18 -5.49 5.49
CA ALA A 159 -7.36 -5.73 4.06
C ALA A 159 -8.84 -5.74 3.69
N ASN A 160 -9.18 -5.20 2.52
CA ASN A 160 -10.53 -5.27 1.95
C ASN A 160 -10.85 -6.65 1.35
#